data_AF-A0A847A9R1-F1
#
_entry.id   AF-A0A847A9R1-F1
#
_cell.length_a   1.000
_cell.length_b   1.000
_cell.length_c   1.000
_cell.angle_alpha   90.00
_cell.angle_beta   90.00
_cell.angle_gamma   90.00
#
_symmetry.space_group_name_H-M   'P 1'
#
loop_
_entity.id
_entity.type
_entity.pdbx_description
1 polymer ?
#
loop_
_entity_poly.entity_id
_entity_poly.type
_entity_poly.pdbx_seq_one_letter_code
_entity_poly.pdbx_strand_id
1 'polypeptide(L)'
;MSCYQLKGGVGSASRIINVEDRQFTLGALVLSNYGLLEQLRVGGKLIGPQIGEIAPPQDDDGSIIAVIATDIPLTERQLGRLARRASVGITRTGAFISSGSGEIGLAFTTANRVFHDETALFANISFLNEDHINLAFQAVAESVEEAVLNSMVRAEPLTGRDGNYRRSLGEFAQFFEAKQGADS
;
A
#
# COMPACT_ATOMS: atom_id res chain seq x y z
N MET A 1 -10.77 -0.02 12.25
CA MET A 1 -10.27 -0.07 10.87
C MET A 1 -10.84 -1.28 10.16
N SER A 2 -11.57 -1.02 9.09
CA SER A 2 -12.16 -2.02 8.21
C SER A 2 -11.73 -1.72 6.77
N CYS A 3 -11.21 -2.72 6.08
CA CYS A 3 -10.78 -2.59 4.69
C CYS A 3 -11.49 -3.65 3.86
N TYR A 4 -12.13 -3.25 2.76
CA TYR A 4 -13.02 -4.09 1.96
C TYR A 4 -14.10 -4.76 2.80
N GLN A 5 -14.61 -4.04 3.81
CA GLN A 5 -15.60 -4.50 4.81
C GLN A 5 -15.16 -5.74 5.63
N LEU A 6 -13.90 -6.15 5.49
CA LEU A 6 -13.17 -7.07 6.36
C LEU A 6 -12.33 -6.27 7.35
N LYS A 7 -11.60 -6.96 8.22
CA LYS A 7 -10.68 -6.34 9.15
C LYS A 7 -9.48 -5.75 8.38
N GLY A 8 -9.25 -4.44 8.56
CA GLY A 8 -8.05 -3.73 8.08
C GLY A 8 -7.14 -3.32 9.23
N GLY A 9 -6.22 -2.39 8.97
CA GLY A 9 -5.30 -1.86 9.97
C GLY A 9 -3.95 -1.46 9.38
N VAL A 10 -2.87 -1.75 10.11
CA VAL A 10 -1.52 -1.43 9.65
C VAL A 10 -0.98 -2.56 8.77
N GLY A 11 -0.39 -2.21 7.65
CA GLY A 11 0.36 -3.14 6.82
C GLY A 11 1.61 -2.50 6.23
N SER A 12 2.56 -3.33 5.81
CA SER A 12 3.81 -2.86 5.24
C SER A 12 4.36 -3.86 4.23
N ALA A 13 5.12 -3.36 3.27
CA ALA A 13 5.90 -4.13 2.32
C ALA A 13 7.05 -3.27 1.78
N SER A 14 8.02 -3.90 1.11
CA SER A 14 9.13 -3.19 0.48
C SER A 14 9.57 -3.85 -0.82
N ARG A 15 10.32 -3.10 -1.62
CA ARG A 15 10.97 -3.55 -2.84
C ARG A 15 12.41 -3.09 -2.86
N ILE A 16 13.25 -3.96 -3.39
CA ILE A 16 14.63 -3.65 -3.74
C ILE A 16 14.64 -3.16 -5.18
N ILE A 17 15.28 -2.01 -5.43
CA ILE A 17 15.40 -1.38 -6.74
C ILE A 17 16.88 -1.36 -7.10
N ASN A 18 17.24 -1.97 -8.23
CA ASN A 18 18.60 -1.90 -8.76
C ASN A 18 18.67 -0.80 -9.83
N VAL A 19 19.60 0.13 -9.68
CA VAL A 19 19.90 1.18 -10.66
C VAL A 19 21.39 1.06 -10.98
N GLU A 20 21.71 0.55 -12.17
CA GLU A 20 23.08 0.15 -12.54
C GLU A 20 23.68 -0.78 -11.48
N ASP A 21 24.84 -0.44 -10.92
CA ASP A 21 25.56 -1.21 -9.91
C ASP A 21 25.14 -0.87 -8.47
N ARG A 22 24.08 -0.06 -8.28
CA ARG A 22 23.62 0.36 -6.95
C ARG A 22 22.26 -0.24 -6.62
N GLN A 23 22.14 -0.65 -5.36
CA GLN A 23 20.90 -1.17 -4.80
C GLN A 23 20.29 -0.14 -3.85
N PHE A 24 18.98 0.04 -3.99
CA PHE A 24 18.17 0.93 -3.18
C PHE A 24 16.96 0.17 -2.63
N THR A 25 16.37 0.70 -1.57
CA THR A 25 15.15 0.19 -0.94
C THR A 25 14.03 1.21 -1.05
N LEU A 26 12.83 0.72 -1.36
CA LEU A 26 11.59 1.46 -1.21
C LEU A 26 10.64 0.67 -0.32
N GLY A 27 10.17 1.30 0.75
CA GLY A 27 9.20 0.73 1.67
C GLY A 27 7.88 1.51 1.64
N ALA A 28 6.79 0.79 1.89
CA ALA A 28 5.48 1.36 2.15
C ALA A 28 4.95 0.90 3.51
N LEU A 29 4.33 1.81 4.25
CA LEU A 29 3.52 1.52 5.43
C LEU A 29 2.14 2.15 5.20
N VAL A 30 1.09 1.37 5.40
CA VAL A 30 -0.29 1.81 5.18
C VAL A 30 -1.11 1.66 6.45
N LEU A 31 -2.09 2.55 6.60
CA LEU A 31 -3.22 2.41 7.52
C LEU A 31 -4.48 2.24 6.68
N SER A 32 -4.94 1.01 6.50
CA SER A 32 -6.05 0.65 5.63
C SER A 32 -7.39 0.73 6.36
N ASN A 33 -8.31 1.53 5.83
CA ASN A 33 -9.68 1.62 6.30
C ASN A 33 -10.61 1.93 5.12
N TYR A 34 -10.55 1.25 3.98
CA TYR A 34 -11.32 1.66 2.78
C TYR A 34 -11.82 0.47 1.96
N GLY A 35 -12.68 0.74 0.97
CA GLY A 35 -13.07 -0.20 -0.07
C GLY A 35 -14.31 -1.04 0.26
N LEU A 36 -14.97 -1.55 -0.78
CA LEU A 36 -16.16 -2.40 -0.69
C LEU A 36 -15.79 -3.85 -1.00
N LEU A 37 -16.32 -4.80 -0.23
CA LEU A 37 -15.97 -6.21 -0.33
C LEU A 37 -16.09 -6.73 -1.76
N GLU A 38 -17.17 -6.39 -2.48
CA GLU A 38 -17.44 -6.81 -3.86
C GLU A 38 -16.33 -6.46 -4.86
N GLN A 39 -15.45 -5.51 -4.51
CA GLN A 39 -14.38 -5.00 -5.36
C GLN A 39 -13.02 -5.62 -5.05
N LEU A 40 -12.89 -6.34 -3.93
CA LEU A 40 -11.61 -6.84 -3.43
C LEU A 40 -10.93 -7.75 -4.44
N ARG A 41 -9.71 -7.37 -4.82
CA ARG A 41 -8.81 -8.13 -5.68
C ARG A 41 -7.52 -8.52 -4.95
N VAL A 42 -7.07 -9.75 -5.19
CA VAL A 42 -5.79 -10.27 -4.71
C VAL A 42 -5.08 -10.93 -5.90
N GLY A 43 -3.86 -10.49 -6.22
CA GLY A 43 -3.13 -10.97 -7.39
C GLY A 43 -3.91 -10.77 -8.71
N GLY A 44 -4.68 -9.68 -8.81
CA GLY A 44 -5.57 -9.38 -9.95
C GLY A 44 -6.90 -10.15 -9.98
N LYS A 45 -7.05 -11.22 -9.20
CA LYS A 45 -8.28 -12.02 -9.12
C LYS A 45 -9.33 -11.33 -8.26
N LEU A 46 -10.54 -11.18 -8.77
CA LEU A 46 -11.70 -10.69 -8.01
C LEU A 46 -12.18 -11.79 -7.05
N ILE A 47 -12.00 -11.60 -5.74
CA ILE A 47 -12.36 -12.60 -4.72
C ILE A 47 -13.49 -12.15 -3.80
N GLY A 48 -13.76 -10.84 -3.79
CA GLY A 48 -14.80 -10.20 -2.98
C GLY A 48 -16.16 -10.89 -2.96
N PRO A 49 -16.78 -11.15 -4.13
CA PRO A 49 -18.10 -11.78 -4.20
C PRO A 49 -18.16 -13.15 -3.50
N GLN A 50 -17.10 -13.97 -3.64
CA GLN A 50 -17.03 -15.32 -3.05
C GLN A 50 -16.94 -15.26 -1.52
N ILE A 51 -16.27 -14.23 -1.00
CA ILE A 51 -16.23 -13.97 0.44
C ILE A 51 -17.60 -13.47 0.93
N GLY A 52 -18.27 -12.60 0.17
CA GLY A 52 -19.57 -12.03 0.50
C GLY A 52 -20.69 -13.05 0.70
N GLU A 53 -20.62 -14.20 0.01
CA GLU A 53 -21.53 -15.33 0.22
C GLU A 53 -21.39 -15.98 1.61
N ILE A 54 -20.19 -15.94 2.19
CA ILE A 54 -19.85 -16.56 3.48
C ILE A 54 -19.91 -15.52 4.61
N ALA A 55 -19.53 -14.28 4.32
CA ALA A 55 -19.44 -13.16 5.24
C ALA A 55 -20.10 -11.94 4.60
N PRO A 56 -21.43 -11.79 4.76
CA PRO A 56 -22.15 -10.65 4.22
C PRO A 56 -21.53 -9.33 4.67
N PRO A 57 -21.35 -8.36 3.76
CA PRO A 57 -20.71 -7.11 4.08
C PRO A 57 -21.55 -6.26 5.05
N GLN A 58 -20.87 -5.51 5.91
CA GLN A 58 -21.47 -4.46 6.73
C GLN A 58 -20.95 -3.11 6.24
N ASP A 59 -21.83 -2.10 6.20
CA ASP A 59 -21.51 -0.76 5.73
C ASP A 59 -20.29 -0.17 6.45
N ASP A 60 -19.50 0.62 5.73
CA ASP A 60 -18.39 1.38 6.30
C ASP A 60 -18.01 2.56 5.41
N ASP A 61 -17.53 3.63 6.04
CA ASP A 61 -16.91 4.78 5.37
C ASP A 61 -15.41 4.77 5.61
N GLY A 62 -14.66 5.17 4.58
CA GLY A 62 -13.27 4.80 4.50
C GLY A 62 -12.23 5.91 4.45
N SER A 63 -10.97 5.52 4.61
CA SER A 63 -9.78 6.30 4.30
C SER A 63 -8.55 5.38 4.23
N ILE A 64 -7.46 5.90 3.67
CA ILE A 64 -6.15 5.26 3.76
C ILE A 64 -5.06 6.32 3.81
N ILE A 65 -4.10 6.09 4.69
CA ILE A 65 -2.82 6.81 4.70
C ILE A 65 -1.75 5.84 4.20
N ALA A 66 -0.98 6.26 3.20
CA ALA A 66 0.19 5.54 2.69
C ALA A 66 1.46 6.38 2.91
N VAL A 67 2.39 5.85 3.69
CA VAL A 67 3.71 6.43 3.92
C VAL A 67 4.73 5.66 3.11
N ILE A 68 5.47 6.36 2.26
CA ILE A 68 6.48 5.82 1.35
C ILE A 68 7.85 6.34 1.79
N ALA A 69 8.77 5.42 2.05
CA ALA A 69 10.14 5.72 2.43
C ALA A 69 11.10 5.12 1.40
N THR A 70 12.17 5.84 1.06
CA THR A 70 13.22 5.30 0.19
C THR A 70 14.59 5.89 0.50
N ASP A 71 15.65 5.14 0.21
CA ASP A 71 17.03 5.62 0.23
C ASP A 71 17.51 6.11 -1.15
N ILE A 72 16.64 6.14 -2.17
CA ILE A 72 16.94 6.77 -3.46
C ILE A 72 17.05 8.29 -3.26
N PRO A 73 18.13 8.95 -3.73
CA PRO A 73 18.21 10.40 -3.74
C PRO A 73 17.13 10.98 -4.66
N LEU A 74 16.24 11.80 -4.10
CA LEU A 74 15.11 12.39 -4.81
C LEU A 74 14.90 13.85 -4.39
N THR A 75 14.39 14.63 -5.33
CA THR A 75 13.89 16.00 -5.08
C THR A 75 12.47 15.99 -4.53
N GLU A 76 12.02 17.11 -3.94
CA GLU A 76 10.63 17.30 -3.50
C GLU A 76 9.61 17.02 -4.62
N ARG A 77 9.85 17.54 -5.83
CA ARG A 77 9.00 17.27 -7.01
C ARG A 77 8.90 15.77 -7.33
N GLN A 78 10.00 15.04 -7.23
CA GLN A 78 10.03 13.60 -7.48
C GLN A 78 9.29 12.83 -6.37
N LEU A 79 9.50 13.20 -5.10
CA LEU A 79 8.75 12.65 -3.97
C LEU A 79 7.25 12.88 -4.12
N GLY A 80 6.81 14.07 -4.53
CA GLY A 80 5.40 14.34 -4.83
C GLY A 80 4.84 13.45 -5.94
N ARG A 81 5.66 13.04 -6.92
CA ARG A 81 5.26 12.06 -7.96
C ARG A 81 5.19 10.64 -7.40
N LEU A 82 6.12 10.24 -6.53
CA LEU A 82 6.06 8.95 -5.83
C LEU A 82 4.80 8.86 -4.97
N ALA A 83 4.50 9.89 -4.17
CA ALA A 83 3.30 9.94 -3.33
C ALA A 83 2.02 9.72 -4.15
N ARG A 84 1.92 10.35 -5.34
CA ARG A 84 0.79 10.14 -6.27
C ARG A 84 0.69 8.71 -6.82
N ARG A 85 1.74 7.89 -6.76
CA ARG A 85 1.70 6.48 -7.21
C ARG A 85 1.13 5.53 -6.15
N ALA A 86 0.94 5.98 -4.91
CA ALA A 86 0.22 5.19 -3.90
C ALA A 86 -1.17 4.79 -4.40
N SER A 87 -1.87 5.68 -5.12
CA SER A 87 -3.18 5.39 -5.71
C SER A 87 -3.17 4.22 -6.69
N VAL A 88 -2.05 3.97 -7.38
CA VAL A 88 -1.92 2.83 -8.28
C VAL A 88 -1.91 1.53 -7.49
N GLY A 89 -1.15 1.46 -6.38
CA GLY A 89 -1.16 0.28 -5.51
C GLY A 89 -2.53 0.04 -4.87
N ILE A 90 -3.19 1.11 -4.41
CA ILE A 90 -4.54 1.07 -3.84
C ILE A 90 -5.55 0.52 -4.86
N THR A 91 -5.60 1.07 -6.06
CA THR A 91 -6.59 0.67 -7.08
C THR A 91 -6.34 -0.74 -7.64
N ARG A 92 -5.11 -1.26 -7.57
CA ARG A 92 -4.79 -2.66 -7.91
C ARG A 92 -5.45 -3.67 -6.97
N THR A 93 -5.73 -3.29 -5.72
CA THR A 93 -6.56 -4.08 -4.79
C THR A 93 -8.07 -3.95 -5.07
N GLY A 94 -8.46 -3.12 -6.03
CA GLY A 94 -9.80 -3.06 -6.62
C GLY A 94 -10.66 -1.85 -6.27
N ALA A 95 -10.20 -0.98 -5.36
CA ALA A 95 -10.97 0.22 -5.01
C ALA A 95 -10.91 1.28 -6.12
N PHE A 96 -11.93 2.13 -6.15
CA PHE A 96 -12.08 3.21 -7.13
C PHE A 96 -11.93 4.61 -6.52
N ILE A 97 -11.54 4.72 -5.25
CA ILE A 97 -11.38 5.99 -4.50
C ILE A 97 -12.72 6.76 -4.44
N SER A 98 -13.59 6.34 -3.53
CA SER A 98 -14.94 6.91 -3.40
C SER A 98 -14.89 8.32 -2.78
N SER A 99 -15.93 9.13 -3.01
CA SER A 99 -15.99 10.52 -2.52
C SER A 99 -15.93 10.66 -0.99
N GLY A 100 -16.33 9.60 -0.25
CA GLY A 100 -16.23 9.55 1.21
C GLY A 100 -14.87 9.07 1.72
N SER A 101 -13.97 8.65 0.84
CA SER A 101 -12.67 8.12 1.20
C SER A 101 -11.59 9.20 1.16
N GLY A 102 -10.81 9.29 2.24
CA GLY A 102 -9.62 10.15 2.29
C GLY A 102 -8.35 9.35 1.97
N GLU A 103 -7.83 9.44 0.75
CA GLU A 103 -6.54 8.86 0.36
C GLU A 103 -5.42 9.89 0.46
N ILE A 104 -4.48 9.67 1.38
CA ILE A 104 -3.31 10.53 1.54
C ILE A 104 -2.04 9.71 1.32
N GLY A 105 -1.23 10.14 0.34
CA GLY A 105 0.12 9.63 0.12
C GLY A 105 1.16 10.62 0.63
N LEU A 106 2.10 10.14 1.45
CA LEU A 106 3.28 10.88 1.89
C LEU A 106 4.53 10.12 1.43
N ALA A 107 5.48 10.79 0.79
CA ALA A 107 6.74 10.18 0.39
C ALA A 107 7.92 11.00 0.92
N PHE A 108 8.95 10.32 1.43
CA PHE A 108 10.21 10.93 1.82
C PHE A 108 11.41 10.09 1.39
N THR A 109 12.56 10.75 1.27
CA THR A 109 13.86 10.09 1.06
C THR A 109 14.74 10.25 2.28
N THR A 110 15.56 9.23 2.57
CA THR A 110 16.61 9.30 3.61
C THR A 110 17.96 9.72 3.05
N ALA A 111 18.10 9.88 1.73
CA ALA A 111 19.38 10.17 1.08
C ALA A 111 19.83 11.63 1.21
N ASN A 112 18.91 12.58 1.06
CA ASN A 112 19.20 14.01 1.20
C ASN A 112 18.80 14.47 2.61
N ARG A 113 19.77 14.84 3.44
CA ARG A 113 19.52 15.41 4.77
C ARG A 113 19.55 16.93 4.70
N VAL A 114 18.51 17.57 5.21
CA VAL A 114 18.44 19.04 5.35
C VAL A 114 18.66 19.36 6.83
N PHE A 115 19.78 19.98 7.16
CA PHE A 115 20.09 20.39 8.53
C PHE A 115 19.34 21.69 8.88
N HIS A 116 18.79 21.75 10.09
CA HIS A 116 18.03 22.91 10.56
C HIS A 116 18.88 24.18 10.63
N ASP A 117 20.12 24.04 11.11
CA ASP A 117 21.07 25.13 11.33
C ASP A 117 22.22 25.12 10.30
N GLU A 118 21.89 24.85 9.03
CA GLU A 118 22.90 24.88 7.96
C GLU A 118 23.46 26.30 7.77
N THR A 119 24.79 26.43 7.77
CA THR A 119 25.48 27.73 7.66
C THR A 119 26.26 27.87 6.35
N ALA A 120 26.36 26.80 5.56
CA ALA A 120 26.98 26.85 4.25
C ALA A 120 26.20 27.77 3.30
N LEU A 121 26.94 28.56 2.50
CA LEU A 121 26.35 29.44 1.48
C LEU A 121 25.61 28.67 0.37
N PHE A 122 26.01 27.43 0.11
CA PHE A 122 25.40 26.56 -0.89
C PHE A 122 25.21 25.16 -0.30
N ALA A 123 23.99 24.63 -0.42
CA ALA A 123 23.67 23.24 -0.10
C ALA A 123 23.54 22.44 -1.40
N ASN A 124 24.19 21.28 -1.45
CA ASN A 124 24.11 20.38 -2.60
C ASN A 124 23.16 19.22 -2.28
N ILE A 125 22.29 18.88 -3.23
CA ILE A 125 21.48 17.67 -3.19
C ILE A 125 21.80 16.81 -4.41
N SER A 126 21.66 15.50 -4.26
CA SER A 126 21.70 14.58 -5.39
C SER A 126 20.29 14.09 -5.68
N PHE A 127 20.03 13.69 -6.93
CA PHE A 127 18.75 13.12 -7.30
C PHE A 127 18.89 12.13 -8.45
N LEU A 128 17.99 11.14 -8.48
CA LEU A 128 17.89 10.16 -9.54
C LEU A 128 17.53 10.86 -10.86
N ASN A 129 18.22 10.51 -11.93
CA ASN A 129 17.88 10.96 -13.27
C ASN A 129 16.44 10.52 -13.62
N GLU A 130 15.68 11.44 -14.21
CA GLU A 130 14.28 11.25 -14.58
C GLU A 130 14.02 10.02 -15.45
N ASP A 131 14.95 9.66 -16.32
CA ASP A 131 14.81 8.50 -17.22
C ASP A 131 14.70 7.17 -16.45
N HIS A 132 15.16 7.13 -15.20
CA HIS A 132 15.12 5.94 -14.33
C HIS A 132 13.99 5.95 -13.30
N ILE A 133 13.21 7.04 -13.17
CA ILE A 133 12.25 7.19 -12.07
C ILE A 133 11.08 6.20 -12.11
N ASN A 134 10.80 5.62 -13.28
CA ASN A 134 9.75 4.61 -13.44
C ASN A 134 10.01 3.37 -12.58
N LEU A 135 11.27 3.03 -12.30
CA LEU A 135 11.64 1.95 -11.38
C LEU A 135 11.07 2.21 -9.97
N ALA A 136 11.19 3.44 -9.48
CA ALA A 136 10.62 3.85 -8.20
C ALA A 136 9.09 3.89 -8.24
N PHE A 137 8.48 4.33 -9.35
CA PHE A 137 7.01 4.34 -9.48
C PHE A 137 6.40 2.95 -9.43
N GLN A 138 7.00 1.98 -10.13
CA GLN A 138 6.58 0.60 -10.08
C GLN A 138 6.72 0.03 -8.67
N ALA A 139 7.87 0.26 -8.01
CA ALA A 139 8.11 -0.18 -6.65
C ALA A 139 7.10 0.39 -5.64
N VAL A 140 6.68 1.67 -5.79
CA VAL A 140 5.59 2.24 -4.97
C VAL A 140 4.29 1.47 -5.19
N ALA A 141 3.88 1.26 -6.44
CA ALA A 141 2.62 0.58 -6.75
C ALA A 141 2.59 -0.83 -6.16
N GLU A 142 3.66 -1.60 -6.33
CA GLU A 142 3.77 -2.96 -5.79
C GLU A 142 3.84 -2.99 -4.27
N SER A 143 4.63 -2.11 -3.65
CA SER A 143 4.77 -2.06 -2.19
C SER A 143 3.47 -1.63 -1.52
N VAL A 144 2.72 -0.70 -2.11
CA VAL A 144 1.43 -0.26 -1.55
C VAL A 144 0.36 -1.32 -1.74
N GLU A 145 0.27 -1.97 -2.91
CA GLU A 145 -0.65 -3.10 -3.13
C GLU A 145 -0.42 -4.19 -2.08
N GLU A 146 0.83 -4.63 -1.92
CA GLU A 146 1.16 -5.68 -0.96
C GLU A 146 0.98 -5.22 0.49
N ALA A 147 1.32 -3.99 0.84
CA ALA A 147 1.13 -3.46 2.19
C ALA A 147 -0.36 -3.45 2.59
N VAL A 148 -1.26 -3.10 1.66
CA VAL A 148 -2.72 -3.19 1.89
C VAL A 148 -3.11 -4.65 2.14
N LEU A 149 -2.71 -5.58 1.29
CA LEU A 149 -3.05 -6.99 1.45
C LEU A 149 -2.50 -7.57 2.77
N ASN A 150 -1.26 -7.23 3.12
CA ASN A 150 -0.64 -7.61 4.39
C ASN A 150 -1.43 -7.07 5.58
N SER A 151 -1.96 -5.84 5.50
CA SER A 151 -2.79 -5.26 6.57
C SER A 151 -4.06 -6.05 6.85
N MET A 152 -4.62 -6.73 5.83
CA MET A 152 -5.85 -7.49 5.93
C MET A 152 -5.61 -8.95 6.30
N VAL A 153 -4.56 -9.57 5.73
CA VAL A 153 -4.19 -10.97 6.00
C VAL A 153 -3.65 -11.13 7.42
N ARG A 154 -2.89 -10.15 7.93
CA ARG A 154 -2.30 -10.21 9.27
C ARG A 154 -3.22 -9.71 10.38
N ALA A 155 -4.35 -9.09 10.03
CA ALA A 155 -5.26 -8.59 11.04
C ALA A 155 -6.05 -9.74 11.67
N GLU A 156 -6.17 -9.71 13.00
CA GLU A 156 -7.03 -10.64 13.74
C GLU A 156 -8.49 -10.17 13.67
N PRO A 157 -9.46 -11.10 13.56
CA PRO A 157 -10.87 -10.74 13.60
C PRO A 157 -11.23 -10.08 14.93
N LEU A 158 -12.17 -9.14 14.89
CA LEU A 158 -12.50 -8.32 16.06
C LEU A 158 -14.00 -8.04 16.14
N THR A 159 -14.56 -8.25 17.32
CA THR A 159 -15.87 -7.68 17.71
C THR A 159 -15.64 -6.31 18.34
N GLY A 160 -16.17 -5.28 17.69
CA GLY A 160 -16.13 -3.91 18.13
C GLY A 160 -17.38 -3.49 18.91
N ARG A 161 -17.59 -2.18 18.95
CA ARG A 161 -18.75 -1.55 19.58
C ARG A 161 -20.06 -2.03 18.94
N ASP A 162 -21.12 -2.12 19.74
CA ASP A 162 -22.48 -2.48 19.32
C ASP A 162 -22.58 -3.84 18.61
N GLY A 163 -21.62 -4.74 18.90
CA GLY A 163 -21.58 -6.09 18.32
C GLY A 163 -21.09 -6.17 16.88
N ASN A 164 -20.62 -5.06 16.30
CA ASN A 164 -20.07 -5.04 14.95
C ASN A 164 -18.85 -5.96 14.86
N TYR A 165 -18.84 -6.89 13.91
CA TYR A 165 -17.81 -7.91 13.79
C TYR A 165 -17.14 -7.85 12.43
N ARG A 166 -15.80 -7.81 12.41
CA ARG A 166 -15.00 -7.82 11.19
C ARG A 166 -14.11 -9.06 11.15
N ARG A 167 -14.29 -9.88 10.11
CA ARG A 167 -13.48 -11.08 9.84
C ARG A 167 -12.12 -10.74 9.24
N SER A 168 -11.13 -11.60 9.43
CA SER A 168 -9.82 -11.45 8.79
C SER A 168 -9.84 -11.93 7.34
N LEU A 169 -9.07 -11.29 6.45
CA LEU A 169 -8.85 -11.84 5.11
C LEU A 169 -8.08 -13.17 5.17
N GLY A 170 -7.27 -13.38 6.21
CA GLY A 170 -6.54 -14.64 6.41
C GLY A 170 -7.42 -15.87 6.55
N GLU A 171 -8.69 -15.71 6.97
CA GLU A 171 -9.68 -16.80 7.04
C GLU A 171 -10.14 -17.30 5.66
N PHE A 172 -9.78 -16.60 4.59
CA PHE A 172 -10.23 -16.85 3.22
C PHE A 172 -9.08 -17.19 2.26
N ALA A 173 -7.94 -17.61 2.80
CA ALA A 173 -6.71 -17.92 2.06
C ALA A 173 -6.94 -18.86 0.88
N GLN A 174 -7.88 -19.81 0.98
CA GLN A 174 -8.27 -20.73 -0.09
C GLN A 174 -8.70 -20.05 -1.41
N PHE A 175 -9.09 -18.78 -1.38
CA PHE A 175 -9.49 -18.06 -2.60
C PHE A 175 -8.32 -17.43 -3.36
N PHE A 176 -7.15 -17.28 -2.72
CA PHE A 176 -6.00 -16.55 -3.28
C PHE A 176 -4.63 -17.22 -3.07
N GLU A 177 -4.54 -18.27 -2.26
CA GLU A 177 -3.36 -19.13 -2.24
C GLU A 177 -3.32 -20.01 -3.50
N ALA A 178 -2.15 -20.09 -4.12
CA ALA A 178 -1.91 -21.07 -5.16
C ALA A 178 -2.01 -22.47 -4.53
N LYS A 179 -2.76 -23.39 -5.15
CA LYS A 179 -2.71 -24.81 -4.77
C LYS A 179 -1.25 -25.26 -4.88
N GLN A 180 -0.62 -25.59 -3.75
CA GLN A 180 0.64 -26.32 -3.79
C GLN A 180 0.36 -27.69 -4.40
N GLY A 181 0.88 -27.95 -5.60
CA GLY A 181 0.87 -29.26 -6.25
C GLY A 181 -0.13 -29.40 -7.40
N ALA A 182 0.31 -29.00 -8.60
CA ALA A 182 -0.10 -29.62 -9.87
C ALA A 182 0.95 -29.30 -10.95
N ASP A 183 2.22 -29.62 -10.67
CA ASP A 183 3.21 -29.90 -11.71
C ASP A 183 4.07 -31.05 -11.18
N SER A 184 3.74 -32.23 -11.68
CA SER A 184 4.50 -33.48 -11.63
C SER A 184 5.44 -33.58 -12.81
#